data_AF-A0A210RW13-F1
#
_entry.id   AF-A0A210RW13-F1
#
_cell.length_a   1.000
_cell.length_b   1.000
_cell.length_c   1.000
_cell.angle_alpha   90.00
_cell.angle_beta   90.00
_cell.angle_gamma   90.00
#
_symmetry.space_group_name_H-M   'P 1'
#
loop_
_entity.id
_entity.type
_entity.pdbx_description
1 polymer ?
#
loop_
_entity_poly.entity_id
_entity_poly.type
_entity_poly.pdbx_seq_one_letter_code
_entity_poly.pdbx_strand_id
1 'polypeptide(L)'
;MDFDWLSDPLLLYALTLAALLFGGIFMLILTIIIKHGRRIKSQKIQDYFVSLINQAKEYRLEGKGIKHELTYINKLIELHKKDVAYGWVRLLERTPKKDRDQFIDIAKQTNMLHCIPHCLNDEGIAEKCIALEAIGLSNFDGYTNEAKKYAMQEGIAPYACIALSRLIGKDSLPQIIESYKKGILSTTQALAAIVEIPRDQIINYIQGSTQKTFPTQLSQYLEFN
;
A
#
# COMPACT_ATOMS: atom_id res chain seq x y z
N MET A 1 38.29 43.29 -38.71
CA MET A 1 36.85 43.29 -38.40
C MET A 1 36.68 42.28 -37.30
N ASP A 2 36.67 42.74 -36.06
CA ASP A 2 36.30 41.88 -34.93
C ASP A 2 34.80 41.68 -35.04
N PHE A 3 34.40 40.44 -35.34
CA PHE A 3 33.01 40.06 -35.40
C PHE A 3 32.50 40.04 -33.96
N ASP A 4 31.79 41.09 -33.55
CA ASP A 4 31.37 41.28 -32.15
C ASP A 4 30.18 40.36 -31.85
N TRP A 5 30.48 39.05 -31.74
CA TRP A 5 29.55 37.93 -31.56
C TRP A 5 28.61 38.13 -30.37
N LEU A 6 29.02 38.91 -29.37
CA LEU A 6 28.24 39.23 -28.18
C LEU A 6 27.09 40.21 -28.45
N SER A 7 27.10 40.90 -29.58
CA SER A 7 26.07 41.88 -29.96
C SER A 7 24.98 41.29 -30.85
N ASP A 8 25.15 40.05 -31.34
CA ASP A 8 24.14 39.40 -32.17
C ASP A 8 22.94 38.99 -31.30
N PRO A 9 21.76 39.63 -31.47
CA PRO A 9 20.59 39.35 -30.65
C PRO A 9 20.07 37.91 -30.82
N LEU A 10 20.27 37.28 -31.98
CA LEU A 10 19.91 35.89 -32.19
C LEU A 10 20.84 34.95 -31.43
N LEU A 11 22.15 35.25 -31.39
CA LEU A 11 23.13 34.47 -30.64
C LEU A 11 22.89 34.58 -29.12
N LEU A 12 22.62 35.78 -28.61
CA LEU A 12 22.27 36.01 -27.21
C LEU A 12 20.98 35.27 -26.82
N TYR A 13 19.96 35.31 -27.68
CA TYR A 13 18.72 34.57 -27.43
C TYR A 13 18.94 33.06 -27.43
N ALA A 14 19.73 32.53 -28.38
CA ALA A 14 20.10 31.12 -28.40
C ALA A 14 20.90 30.70 -27.15
N LEU A 15 21.84 31.53 -26.70
CA LEU A 15 22.64 31.28 -25.50
C LEU A 15 21.78 31.29 -24.22
N THR A 16 20.86 32.24 -24.08
CA THR A 16 19.94 32.30 -22.92
C THR A 16 18.97 31.12 -22.89
N LEU A 17 18.40 30.73 -24.04
CA LEU A 17 17.58 29.53 -24.16
C LEU A 17 18.36 28.26 -23.85
N ALA A 18 19.59 28.14 -24.36
CA ALA A 18 20.46 27.01 -24.05
C ALA A 18 20.77 26.95 -22.56
N ALA A 19 21.11 28.07 -21.93
CA ALA A 19 21.38 28.14 -20.50
C ALA A 19 20.15 27.76 -19.65
N LEU A 20 18.95 28.22 -20.03
CA LEU A 20 17.69 27.82 -19.39
C LEU A 20 17.42 26.31 -19.55
N LEU A 21 17.66 25.77 -20.73
CA LEU A 21 17.45 24.36 -21.03
C LEU A 21 18.44 23.48 -20.24
N PHE A 22 19.72 23.83 -20.23
CA PHE A 22 20.74 23.12 -19.45
C PHE A 22 20.50 23.25 -17.94
N GLY A 23 20.09 24.42 -17.46
CA GLY A 23 19.69 24.61 -16.07
C GLY A 23 18.50 23.74 -15.67
N GLY A 24 17.48 23.67 -16.55
CA GLY A 24 16.32 22.80 -16.38
C GLY A 24 16.69 21.32 -16.34
N ILE A 25 17.54 20.86 -17.28
CA ILE A 25 18.05 19.49 -17.31
C ILE A 25 18.82 19.18 -16.02
N PHE A 26 19.70 20.07 -15.58
CA PHE A 26 20.48 19.89 -14.36
C PHE A 26 19.58 19.76 -13.12
N MET A 27 18.56 20.61 -12.99
CA MET A 27 17.60 20.53 -11.89
C MET A 27 16.78 19.22 -11.91
N LEU A 28 16.41 18.73 -13.10
CA LEU A 28 15.76 17.43 -13.24
C LEU A 28 16.67 16.28 -12.81
N ILE A 29 17.93 16.28 -13.26
CA ILE A 29 18.92 15.27 -12.87
C ILE A 29 19.12 15.27 -11.35
N LEU A 30 19.30 16.45 -10.74
CA LEU A 30 19.46 16.56 -9.29
C LEU A 30 18.23 16.03 -8.54
N THR A 31 17.04 16.35 -9.02
CA THR A 31 15.77 15.85 -8.44
C THR A 31 15.68 14.32 -8.53
N ILE A 32 16.09 13.74 -9.67
CA ILE A 32 16.13 12.29 -9.87
C ILE A 32 17.12 11.64 -8.89
N ILE A 33 18.33 12.19 -8.75
CA ILE A 33 19.36 11.67 -7.84
C ILE A 33 18.86 11.70 -6.39
N ILE A 34 18.29 12.83 -5.94
CA ILE A 34 17.76 12.95 -4.57
C ILE A 34 16.61 11.96 -4.35
N LYS A 35 15.68 11.84 -5.31
CA LYS A 35 14.56 10.90 -5.24
C LYS A 35 15.05 9.45 -5.18
N HIS A 36 16.05 9.10 -5.99
CA HIS A 36 16.62 7.76 -6.02
C HIS A 36 17.39 7.43 -4.74
N GLY A 37 18.17 8.39 -4.21
CA GLY A 37 18.87 8.24 -2.93
C GLY A 37 17.91 8.00 -1.76
N ARG A 38 16.80 8.76 -1.70
CA ARG A 38 15.73 8.54 -0.71
C ARG A 38 15.11 7.15 -0.85
N ARG A 39 14.83 6.71 -2.07
CA ARG A 39 14.28 5.37 -2.34
C ARG A 39 15.23 4.26 -1.88
N ILE A 40 16.53 4.36 -2.16
CA ILE A 40 17.52 3.38 -1.71
C ILE A 40 17.58 3.33 -0.18
N LYS A 41 17.57 4.47 0.50
CA LYS A 41 17.57 4.52 1.96
C LYS A 41 16.33 3.84 2.54
N SER A 42 15.15 4.17 2.01
CA SER A 42 13.87 3.55 2.37
C SER A 42 13.89 2.03 2.18
N GLN A 43 14.40 1.56 1.04
CA GLN A 43 14.54 0.13 0.75
C GLN A 43 15.47 -0.57 1.74
N LYS A 44 16.62 0.03 2.10
CA LYS A 44 17.53 -0.55 3.10
C LYS A 44 16.86 -0.72 4.46
N ILE A 45 16.01 0.22 4.87
CA ILE A 45 15.25 0.12 6.13
C ILE A 45 14.23 -1.03 6.04
N GLN A 46 13.52 -1.15 4.92
CA GLN A 46 12.57 -2.24 4.68
C GLN A 46 13.25 -3.61 4.73
N ASP A 47 14.36 -3.76 4.00
CA ASP A 47 15.12 -5.01 3.93
C ASP A 47 15.68 -5.39 5.31
N TYR A 48 16.15 -4.40 6.08
CA TYR A 48 16.63 -4.63 7.44
C TYR A 48 15.51 -5.06 8.39
N PHE A 49 14.34 -4.42 8.33
CA PHE A 49 13.17 -4.85 9.08
C PHE A 49 12.75 -6.29 8.73
N VAL A 50 12.69 -6.61 7.44
CA VAL A 50 12.35 -7.96 6.97
C VAL A 50 13.38 -8.99 7.44
N SER A 51 14.67 -8.64 7.43
CA SER A 51 15.74 -9.50 7.96
C SER A 51 15.55 -9.81 9.45
N LEU A 52 15.27 -8.79 10.27
CA LEU A 52 15.03 -8.98 11.70
C LEU A 52 13.81 -9.86 11.99
N ILE A 53 12.72 -9.69 11.23
CA ILE A 53 11.52 -10.53 11.40
C ILE A 53 11.81 -11.99 11.02
N ASN A 54 12.56 -12.23 9.93
CA ASN A 54 12.93 -13.60 9.56
C ASN A 54 13.86 -14.23 10.60
N GLN A 55 14.82 -13.48 11.14
CA GLN A 55 15.67 -13.96 12.24
C GLN A 55 14.86 -14.28 13.49
N ALA A 56 13.93 -13.42 13.88
CA ALA A 56 13.02 -13.68 15.00
C ALA A 56 12.19 -14.96 14.79
N LYS A 57 11.75 -15.21 13.55
CA LYS A 57 11.05 -16.44 13.19
C LYS A 57 11.94 -17.67 13.35
N GLU A 58 13.16 -17.64 12.79
CA GLU A 58 14.12 -18.75 12.88
C GLU A 58 14.48 -19.06 14.34
N TYR A 59 14.79 -18.04 15.14
CA TYR A 59 15.08 -18.22 16.56
C TYR A 59 13.91 -18.78 17.35
N ARG A 60 12.68 -18.35 17.04
CA ARG A 60 11.48 -18.92 17.65
C ARG A 60 11.31 -20.41 17.31
N LEU A 61 11.57 -20.81 16.07
CA LEU A 61 11.53 -22.21 15.64
C LEU A 61 12.62 -23.05 16.33
N GLU A 62 13.78 -22.46 16.60
CA GLU A 62 14.89 -23.09 17.35
C GLU A 62 14.72 -23.04 18.87
N GLY A 63 13.61 -22.49 19.40
CA GLY A 63 13.36 -22.36 20.84
C GLY A 63 14.24 -21.32 21.54
N LYS A 64 14.89 -20.42 20.79
CA LYS A 64 15.71 -19.33 21.30
C LYS A 64 14.86 -18.10 21.64
N GLY A 65 15.37 -17.27 22.55
CA GLY A 65 14.74 -16.00 22.90
C GLY A 65 14.87 -14.96 21.78
N ILE A 66 13.77 -14.27 21.47
CA ILE A 66 13.69 -13.29 20.37
C ILE A 66 13.70 -11.81 20.84
N LYS A 67 14.02 -11.58 22.12
CA LYS A 67 13.89 -10.25 22.76
C LYS A 67 14.77 -9.19 22.09
N HIS A 68 15.94 -9.60 21.60
CA HIS A 68 16.87 -8.71 20.92
C HIS A 68 16.23 -8.18 19.63
N GLU A 69 15.74 -9.07 18.78
CA GLU A 69 15.13 -8.77 17.48
C GLU A 69 13.89 -7.90 17.67
N LEU A 70 13.02 -8.24 18.64
CA LEU A 70 11.84 -7.43 18.98
C LEU A 70 12.21 -6.00 19.39
N THR A 71 13.32 -5.81 20.12
CA THR A 71 13.80 -4.49 20.53
C THR A 71 14.23 -3.66 19.33
N TYR A 72 14.99 -4.25 18.39
CA TYR A 72 15.39 -3.56 17.17
C TYR A 72 14.22 -3.26 16.24
N ILE A 73 13.26 -4.19 16.12
CA ILE A 73 12.03 -3.97 15.37
C ILE A 73 11.25 -2.79 15.95
N ASN A 74 11.08 -2.72 17.27
CA ASN A 74 10.38 -1.61 17.93
C ASN A 74 11.09 -0.26 17.70
N LYS A 75 12.42 -0.24 17.74
CA LYS A 75 13.21 0.96 17.44
C LYS A 75 13.04 1.39 15.98
N LEU A 76 13.00 0.45 15.03
CA LEU A 76 12.72 0.76 13.63
C LEU A 76 11.30 1.29 13.44
N ILE A 77 10.31 0.71 14.12
CA ILE A 77 8.93 1.19 14.10
C ILE A 77 8.88 2.64 14.58
N GLU A 78 9.54 2.98 15.68
CA GLU A 78 9.55 4.33 16.24
C GLU A 78 10.15 5.35 15.26
N LEU A 79 11.28 5.02 14.65
CA LEU A 79 12.04 5.95 13.80
C LEU A 79 11.52 6.01 12.34
N HIS A 80 10.95 4.92 11.84
CA HIS A 80 10.69 4.71 10.40
C HIS A 80 9.34 4.03 10.12
N LYS A 81 8.28 4.43 10.84
CA LYS A 81 6.91 3.88 10.74
C LYS A 81 6.47 3.53 9.31
N LYS A 82 6.57 4.50 8.39
CA LYS A 82 6.17 4.34 6.99
C LYS A 82 6.95 3.23 6.28
N ASP A 83 8.27 3.24 6.39
CA ASP A 83 9.12 2.25 5.74
C ASP A 83 8.88 0.86 6.33
N VAL A 84 8.67 0.77 7.64
CA VAL A 84 8.33 -0.48 8.31
C VAL A 84 6.95 -1.00 7.88
N ALA A 85 5.92 -0.15 7.82
CA ALA A 85 4.60 -0.52 7.34
C ALA A 85 4.64 -1.04 5.90
N TYR A 86 5.41 -0.38 5.03
CA TYR A 86 5.59 -0.84 3.66
C TYR A 86 6.39 -2.14 3.57
N GLY A 87 7.47 -2.29 4.35
CA GLY A 87 8.25 -3.52 4.45
C GLY A 87 7.40 -4.71 4.92
N TRP A 88 6.48 -4.46 5.86
CA TRP A 88 5.52 -5.44 6.35
C TRP A 88 4.53 -5.89 5.27
N VAL A 89 3.92 -4.95 4.54
CA VAL A 89 3.05 -5.26 3.40
C VAL A 89 3.80 -6.14 2.40
N ARG A 90 5.02 -5.73 1.99
CA ARG A 90 5.83 -6.49 1.02
C ARG A 90 6.20 -7.89 1.52
N LEU A 91 6.48 -8.04 2.80
CA LEU A 91 6.73 -9.34 3.41
C LEU A 91 5.51 -10.26 3.27
N LEU A 92 4.33 -9.76 3.67
CA LEU A 92 3.11 -10.56 3.64
C LEU A 92 2.62 -10.86 2.21
N GLU A 93 2.73 -9.91 1.28
CA GLU A 93 2.40 -10.13 -0.14
C GLU A 93 3.21 -11.30 -0.73
N ARG A 94 4.52 -11.35 -0.45
CA ARG A 94 5.42 -12.41 -0.95
C ARG A 94 5.28 -13.73 -0.20
N THR A 95 4.69 -13.70 0.98
CA THR A 95 4.54 -14.88 1.83
C THR A 95 3.22 -15.60 1.50
N PRO A 96 3.23 -16.93 1.25
CA PRO A 96 2.00 -17.71 1.08
C PRO A 96 1.06 -17.57 2.28
N LYS A 97 -0.26 -17.50 2.05
CA LYS A 97 -1.27 -17.27 3.12
C LYS A 97 -1.06 -18.18 4.35
N LYS A 98 -0.78 -19.46 4.13
CA LYS A 98 -0.53 -20.49 5.16
C LYS A 98 0.66 -20.20 6.10
N ASP A 99 1.63 -19.40 5.66
CA ASP A 99 2.87 -19.15 6.40
C ASP A 99 2.88 -17.76 7.06
N ARG A 100 1.85 -16.94 6.82
CA ARG A 100 1.76 -15.55 7.32
C ARG A 100 1.56 -15.49 8.83
N ASP A 101 0.82 -16.42 9.41
CA ASP A 101 0.47 -16.42 10.84
C ASP A 101 1.71 -16.38 11.74
N GLN A 102 2.77 -17.08 11.35
CA GLN A 102 4.03 -17.09 12.12
C GLN A 102 4.68 -15.70 12.20
N PHE A 103 4.62 -14.94 11.10
CA PHE A 103 5.12 -13.57 11.07
C PHE A 103 4.18 -12.63 11.82
N ILE A 104 2.87 -12.80 11.66
CA ILE A 104 1.85 -12.00 12.34
C ILE A 104 1.98 -12.14 13.86
N ASP A 105 2.23 -13.34 14.37
CA ASP A 105 2.42 -13.59 15.80
C ASP A 105 3.68 -12.91 16.37
N ILE A 106 4.74 -12.77 15.58
CA ILE A 106 5.92 -11.98 15.96
C ILE A 106 5.55 -10.49 15.95
N ALA A 107 4.86 -10.02 14.92
CA ALA A 107 4.44 -8.63 14.81
C ALA A 107 3.51 -8.20 15.97
N LYS A 108 2.63 -9.08 16.44
CA LYS A 108 1.78 -8.84 17.63
C LYS A 108 2.57 -8.61 18.92
N GLN A 109 3.84 -9.06 18.99
CA GLN A 109 4.75 -8.83 20.12
C GLN A 109 5.58 -7.54 19.96
N THR A 110 5.32 -6.77 18.90
CA THR A 110 5.98 -5.49 18.61
C THR A 110 4.95 -4.37 18.57
N ASN A 111 5.42 -3.13 18.43
CA ASN A 111 4.59 -1.95 18.30
C ASN A 111 3.91 -1.82 16.91
N MET A 112 3.90 -2.89 16.11
CA MET A 112 3.33 -2.87 14.76
C MET A 112 1.84 -2.54 14.77
N LEU A 113 1.12 -3.01 15.80
CA LEU A 113 -0.30 -2.68 16.01
C LEU A 113 -0.52 -1.19 16.32
N HIS A 114 0.48 -0.47 16.81
CA HIS A 114 0.42 0.99 17.01
C HIS A 114 0.92 1.77 15.77
N CYS A 115 1.74 1.15 14.93
CA CYS A 115 2.25 1.74 13.68
C CYS A 115 1.12 1.95 12.65
N ILE A 116 0.23 0.96 12.53
CA ILE A 116 -0.86 0.96 11.55
C ILE A 116 -1.87 2.10 11.79
N PRO A 117 -2.39 2.34 13.00
CA PRO A 117 -3.26 3.49 13.30
C PRO A 117 -2.63 4.84 12.97
N HIS A 118 -1.34 5.03 13.27
CA HIS A 118 -0.61 6.25 12.94
C HIS A 118 -0.63 6.48 11.42
N CYS A 119 -0.24 5.48 10.64
CA CYS A 119 -0.24 5.58 9.17
C CYS A 119 -1.65 5.78 8.59
N LEU A 120 -2.68 5.27 9.27
CA LEU A 120 -4.06 5.37 8.82
C LEU A 120 -4.71 6.72 9.12
N ASN A 121 -4.36 7.37 10.24
CA ASN A 121 -5.07 8.56 10.72
C ASN A 121 -4.28 9.85 10.52
N ASP A 122 -2.96 9.82 10.67
CA ASP A 122 -2.15 11.03 10.85
C ASP A 122 -1.34 11.42 9.61
N GLU A 123 -1.37 10.58 8.56
CA GLU A 123 -0.48 10.70 7.40
C GLU A 123 -1.23 10.95 6.08
N GLY A 124 -0.47 11.05 4.98
CA GLY A 124 -0.98 11.26 3.63
C GLY A 124 -1.72 10.06 3.03
N ILE A 125 -2.31 10.26 1.84
CA ILE A 125 -3.08 9.24 1.13
C ILE A 125 -2.28 7.94 0.93
N ALA A 126 -1.00 8.04 0.57
CA ALA A 126 -0.16 6.88 0.31
C ALA A 126 0.02 6.01 1.56
N GLU A 127 0.25 6.64 2.71
CA GLU A 127 0.41 5.97 4.01
C GLU A 127 -0.88 5.31 4.45
N LYS A 128 -2.04 5.95 4.21
CA LYS A 128 -3.35 5.35 4.46
C LYS A 128 -3.59 4.10 3.63
N CYS A 129 -3.23 4.13 2.34
CA CYS A 129 -3.33 2.97 1.46
C CYS A 129 -2.45 1.81 1.95
N ILE A 130 -1.20 2.10 2.34
CA ILE A 130 -0.27 1.10 2.92
C ILE A 130 -0.85 0.50 4.21
N ALA A 131 -1.42 1.35 5.08
CA ALA A 131 -2.02 0.89 6.33
C ALA A 131 -3.22 -0.03 6.10
N LEU A 132 -4.12 0.31 5.17
CA LEU A 132 -5.26 -0.52 4.81
C LEU A 132 -4.83 -1.87 4.22
N GLU A 133 -3.81 -1.86 3.37
CA GLU A 133 -3.24 -3.09 2.82
C GLU A 133 -2.61 -3.97 3.91
N ALA A 134 -1.88 -3.38 4.84
CA ALA A 134 -1.33 -4.07 6.01
C ALA A 134 -2.44 -4.70 6.87
N ILE A 135 -3.51 -3.96 7.15
CA ILE A 135 -4.68 -4.43 7.90
C ILE A 135 -5.29 -5.66 7.24
N GLY A 136 -5.56 -5.59 5.94
CA GLY A 136 -6.17 -6.69 5.19
C GLY A 136 -5.27 -7.91 5.08
N LEU A 137 -3.96 -7.74 4.86
CA LEU A 137 -3.01 -8.86 4.74
C LEU A 137 -2.74 -9.55 6.09
N SER A 138 -2.85 -8.82 7.19
CA SER A 138 -2.57 -9.33 8.54
C SER A 138 -3.81 -9.88 9.25
N ASN A 139 -4.98 -9.80 8.62
CA ASN A 139 -6.28 -10.13 9.20
C ASN A 139 -6.52 -9.47 10.58
N PHE A 140 -6.27 -8.16 10.67
CA PHE A 140 -6.50 -7.41 11.91
C PHE A 140 -7.96 -6.96 12.02
N ASP A 141 -8.83 -7.90 12.37
CA ASP A 141 -10.30 -7.72 12.43
C ASP A 141 -10.74 -6.53 13.28
N GLY A 142 -9.95 -6.17 14.31
CA GLY A 142 -10.17 -5.00 15.16
C GLY A 142 -10.20 -3.66 14.41
N TYR A 143 -9.70 -3.60 13.16
CA TYR A 143 -9.70 -2.40 12.31
C TYR A 143 -10.79 -2.39 11.24
N THR A 144 -11.76 -3.31 11.31
CA THR A 144 -12.84 -3.38 10.31
C THR A 144 -13.60 -2.06 10.21
N ASN A 145 -13.94 -1.43 11.34
CA ASN A 145 -14.70 -0.19 11.35
C ASN A 145 -13.90 0.98 10.77
N GLU A 146 -12.60 1.01 11.04
CA GLU A 146 -11.65 1.98 10.51
C GLU A 146 -11.54 1.84 9.00
N ALA A 147 -11.39 0.63 8.48
CA ALA A 147 -11.39 0.37 7.03
C ALA A 147 -12.70 0.81 6.36
N LYS A 148 -13.86 0.58 7.00
CA LYS A 148 -15.16 1.03 6.49
C LYS A 148 -15.25 2.54 6.29
N LYS A 149 -14.63 3.36 7.14
CA LYS A 149 -14.63 4.83 7.00
C LYS A 149 -14.03 5.29 5.67
N TYR A 150 -13.06 4.54 5.15
CA TYR A 150 -12.32 4.89 3.93
C TYR A 150 -12.91 4.28 2.65
N ALA A 151 -13.88 3.38 2.75
CA ALA A 151 -14.44 2.67 1.60
C ALA A 151 -15.20 3.57 0.62
N MET A 152 -15.51 4.81 0.99
CA MET A 152 -16.21 5.81 0.16
C MET A 152 -15.36 7.06 -0.10
N GLN A 153 -14.04 6.99 0.14
CA GLN A 153 -13.14 8.12 -0.09
C GLN A 153 -12.34 7.92 -1.38
N GLU A 154 -12.42 8.87 -2.31
CA GLU A 154 -11.66 8.82 -3.56
C GLU A 154 -10.15 8.66 -3.32
N GLY A 155 -9.50 7.84 -4.15
CA GLY A 155 -8.08 7.50 -4.03
C GLY A 155 -7.74 6.47 -2.94
N ILE A 156 -8.57 6.30 -1.90
CA ILE A 156 -8.34 5.37 -0.79
C ILE A 156 -9.29 4.15 -0.84
N ALA A 157 -10.52 4.36 -1.29
CA ALA A 157 -11.58 3.36 -1.36
C ALA A 157 -11.17 2.00 -1.95
N PRO A 158 -10.34 1.91 -3.01
CA PRO A 158 -9.91 0.62 -3.54
C PRO A 158 -9.18 -0.23 -2.49
N TYR A 159 -8.27 0.38 -1.73
CA TYR A 159 -7.50 -0.30 -0.68
C TYR A 159 -8.37 -0.67 0.51
N ALA A 160 -9.29 0.21 0.89
CA ALA A 160 -10.24 -0.05 1.96
C ALA A 160 -11.17 -1.23 1.61
N CYS A 161 -11.67 -1.28 0.38
CA CYS A 161 -12.54 -2.35 -0.10
C CYS A 161 -11.82 -3.70 -0.19
N ILE A 162 -10.57 -3.72 -0.64
CA ILE A 162 -9.73 -4.92 -0.61
C ILE A 162 -9.50 -5.39 0.83
N ALA A 163 -9.18 -4.47 1.74
CA ALA A 163 -8.98 -4.80 3.16
C ALA A 163 -10.25 -5.41 3.76
N LEU A 164 -11.42 -4.79 3.55
CA LEU A 164 -12.70 -5.30 4.03
C LEU A 164 -13.04 -6.67 3.46
N SER A 165 -12.73 -6.91 2.19
CA SER A 165 -12.94 -8.22 1.55
C SER A 165 -12.15 -9.34 2.24
N ARG A 166 -10.92 -9.03 2.65
CA ARG A 166 -10.07 -9.97 3.39
C ARG A 166 -10.54 -10.18 4.83
N LEU A 167 -11.02 -9.12 5.50
CA LEU A 167 -11.43 -9.17 6.91
C LEU A 167 -12.82 -9.79 7.13
N ILE A 168 -13.82 -9.38 6.35
CA ILE A 168 -15.24 -9.74 6.59
C ILE A 168 -15.88 -10.51 5.42
N GLY A 169 -15.09 -10.90 4.42
CA GLY A 169 -15.55 -11.75 3.32
C GLY A 169 -16.77 -11.16 2.60
N LYS A 170 -17.80 -11.97 2.35
CA LYS A 170 -19.04 -11.55 1.66
C LYS A 170 -19.73 -10.35 2.27
N ASP A 171 -19.55 -10.08 3.56
CA ASP A 171 -20.22 -8.97 4.24
C ASP A 171 -19.66 -7.60 3.80
N SER A 172 -18.53 -7.57 3.09
CA SER A 172 -18.00 -6.37 2.44
C SER A 172 -18.72 -6.02 1.13
N LEU A 173 -19.36 -7.00 0.47
CA LEU A 173 -19.97 -6.83 -0.86
C LEU A 173 -20.96 -5.66 -0.96
N PRO A 174 -21.86 -5.42 0.01
CA PRO A 174 -22.76 -4.26 -0.03
C PRO A 174 -21.99 -2.94 -0.18
N GLN A 175 -20.88 -2.79 0.54
CA GLN A 175 -20.12 -1.55 0.59
C GLN A 175 -19.28 -1.36 -0.69
N ILE A 176 -18.72 -2.45 -1.23
CA ILE A 176 -18.01 -2.43 -2.53
C ILE A 176 -18.97 -2.04 -3.65
N ILE A 177 -20.15 -2.66 -3.69
CA ILE A 177 -21.18 -2.39 -4.70
C ILE A 177 -21.66 -0.94 -4.59
N GLU A 178 -21.86 -0.43 -3.38
CA GLU A 178 -22.27 0.97 -3.18
C GLU A 178 -21.19 1.95 -3.66
N SER A 179 -19.93 1.73 -3.30
CA SER A 179 -18.81 2.56 -3.74
C SER A 179 -18.65 2.56 -5.26
N TYR A 180 -18.82 1.39 -5.89
CA TYR A 180 -18.84 1.26 -7.35
C TYR A 180 -20.00 2.02 -7.99
N LYS A 181 -21.22 1.88 -7.46
CA LYS A 181 -22.41 2.58 -7.99
C LYS A 181 -22.29 4.11 -7.89
N LYS A 182 -21.56 4.63 -6.90
CA LYS A 182 -21.26 6.06 -6.78
C LYS A 182 -20.11 6.55 -7.65
N GLY A 183 -19.48 5.67 -8.45
CA GLY A 183 -18.36 6.03 -9.32
C GLY A 183 -17.01 6.22 -8.59
N ILE A 184 -16.94 5.88 -7.30
CA ILE A 184 -15.72 6.01 -6.49
C ILE A 184 -14.73 4.88 -6.84
N LEU A 185 -15.26 3.69 -7.17
CA LEU A 185 -14.47 2.58 -7.71
C LEU A 185 -14.70 2.44 -9.20
N SER A 186 -13.63 2.19 -9.95
CA SER A 186 -13.72 1.63 -11.29
C SER A 186 -14.16 0.16 -11.25
N THR A 187 -14.56 -0.38 -12.40
CA THR A 187 -14.86 -1.82 -12.56
C THR A 187 -13.67 -2.69 -12.13
N THR A 188 -12.45 -2.32 -12.54
CA THR A 188 -11.23 -3.06 -12.18
C THR A 188 -10.95 -3.04 -10.67
N GLN A 189 -11.17 -1.89 -10.02
CA GLN A 189 -10.97 -1.75 -8.57
C GLN A 189 -12.02 -2.54 -7.77
N ALA A 190 -13.29 -2.50 -8.20
CA ALA A 190 -14.34 -3.28 -7.57
C ALA A 190 -14.07 -4.80 -7.71
N LEU A 191 -13.68 -5.25 -8.90
CA LEU A 191 -13.32 -6.65 -9.12
C LEU A 191 -12.11 -7.08 -8.27
N ALA A 192 -11.07 -6.25 -8.18
CA ALA A 192 -9.89 -6.52 -7.37
C ALA A 192 -10.23 -6.73 -5.88
N ALA A 193 -11.24 -6.02 -5.36
CA ALA A 193 -11.74 -6.27 -4.00
C ALA A 193 -12.56 -7.57 -3.94
N ILE A 194 -13.48 -7.79 -4.88
CA ILE A 194 -14.39 -8.94 -4.86
C ILE A 194 -13.64 -10.27 -4.97
N VAL A 195 -12.59 -10.36 -5.79
CA VAL A 195 -11.82 -11.61 -5.98
C VAL A 195 -11.03 -12.05 -4.74
N GLU A 196 -10.88 -11.18 -3.74
CA GLU A 196 -10.29 -11.57 -2.45
C GLU A 196 -11.25 -12.38 -1.58
N ILE A 197 -12.56 -12.34 -1.89
CA ILE A 197 -13.60 -13.10 -1.20
C ILE A 197 -13.69 -14.51 -1.82
N PRO A 198 -13.80 -15.58 -1.00
CA PRO A 198 -14.01 -16.93 -1.52
C PRO A 198 -15.23 -17.01 -2.46
N ARG A 199 -15.07 -17.67 -3.61
CA ARG A 199 -16.07 -17.71 -4.70
C ARG A 199 -17.42 -18.22 -4.23
N ASP A 200 -17.43 -19.25 -3.40
CA ASP A 200 -18.62 -19.84 -2.79
C ASP A 200 -19.43 -18.80 -2.00
N GLN A 201 -18.75 -17.92 -1.26
CA GLN A 201 -19.43 -16.86 -0.50
C GLN A 201 -20.04 -15.79 -1.40
N ILE A 202 -19.40 -15.48 -2.53
CA ILE A 202 -19.93 -14.53 -3.51
C ILE A 202 -21.19 -15.11 -4.18
N ILE A 203 -21.14 -16.37 -4.60
CA ILE A 203 -22.29 -17.07 -5.19
C ILE A 203 -23.45 -17.10 -4.20
N ASN A 204 -23.19 -17.49 -2.95
CA ASN A 204 -24.20 -17.50 -1.88
C ASN A 204 -24.83 -16.12 -1.66
N TYR A 205 -24.03 -15.05 -1.73
CA TYR A 205 -24.54 -13.68 -1.60
C TYR A 205 -25.47 -13.32 -2.77
N ILE A 206 -25.09 -13.66 -4.00
CA ILE A 206 -25.89 -13.37 -5.20
C ILE A 206 -27.21 -14.15 -5.18
N GLN A 207 -27.16 -15.45 -4.86
CA GLN A 207 -28.35 -16.31 -4.81
C GLN A 207 -29.30 -15.96 -3.66
N GLY A 208 -28.77 -15.54 -2.51
CA GLY A 208 -29.55 -15.14 -1.34
C GLY A 208 -30.08 -13.70 -1.40
N SER A 209 -29.60 -12.89 -2.34
CA SER A 209 -30.00 -11.48 -2.49
C SER A 209 -31.24 -11.34 -3.36
N THR A 210 -32.43 -11.40 -2.76
CA THR A 210 -33.69 -11.07 -3.43
C THR A 210 -33.92 -9.56 -3.61
N GLN A 211 -33.09 -8.70 -3.02
CA GLN A 211 -33.32 -7.24 -2.99
C GLN A 211 -32.14 -6.35 -3.44
N LYS A 212 -30.90 -6.86 -3.55
CA LYS A 212 -29.76 -6.08 -4.04
C LYS A 212 -29.27 -6.63 -5.37
N THR A 213 -29.63 -5.94 -6.45
CA THR A 213 -29.10 -6.21 -7.79
C THR A 213 -27.59 -6.01 -7.79
N PHE A 214 -26.88 -7.12 -7.98
CA PHE A 214 -25.46 -7.14 -8.27
C PHE A 214 -25.24 -6.46 -9.64
N PRO A 215 -24.26 -5.54 -9.78
CA PRO A 215 -24.07 -4.84 -11.04
C PRO A 215 -23.74 -5.79 -12.19
N THR A 216 -24.51 -5.71 -13.28
CA THR A 216 -24.39 -6.60 -14.45
C THR A 216 -22.97 -6.59 -15.06
N GLN A 217 -22.32 -5.43 -15.06
CA GLN A 217 -20.95 -5.29 -15.54
C GLN A 217 -19.97 -6.11 -14.70
N LEU A 218 -20.15 -6.17 -13.38
CA LEU A 218 -19.29 -6.97 -12.50
C LEU A 218 -19.61 -8.46 -12.62
N SER A 219 -20.88 -8.85 -12.78
CA SER A 219 -21.25 -10.26 -12.91
C SER A 219 -20.70 -10.91 -14.17
N GLN A 220 -20.58 -10.15 -15.28
CA GLN A 220 -19.98 -10.65 -16.52
C GLN A 220 -18.53 -11.12 -16.35
N TYR A 221 -17.73 -10.42 -15.55
CA TYR A 221 -16.32 -10.76 -15.34
C TYR A 221 -16.09 -11.85 -14.29
N LEU A 222 -17.07 -12.12 -13.45
CA LEU A 222 -16.95 -13.11 -12.38
C LEU A 222 -17.40 -14.52 -12.82
N GLU A 223 -17.72 -14.69 -14.11
CA GLU A 223 -18.12 -15.96 -14.74
C GLU A 223 -19.16 -16.73 -13.90
N PHE A 224 -20.17 -16.01 -13.43
CA PHE A 224 -21.36 -16.61 -12.82
C PHE A 224 -22.34 -17.01 -13.92
N ASN A 225 -21.95 -17.99 -14.74
CA ASN A 225 -22.84 -18.71 -15.66
C ASN A 225 -23.11 -20.11 -15.11
#